data_AF-A0A2M8CK24-F1
#
_entry.id   AF-A0A2M8CK24-F1
#
_cell.length_a   1.000
_cell.length_b   1.000
_cell.length_c   1.000
_cell.angle_alpha   90.00
_cell.angle_beta   90.00
_cell.angle_gamma   90.00
#
_symmetry.space_group_name_H-M   'P 1'
#
loop_
_entity.id
_entity.type
_entity.pdbx_description
1 polymer ?
#
loop_
_entity_poly.entity_id
_entity_poly.type
_entity_poly.pdbx_seq_one_letter_code
_entity_poly.pdbx_strand_id
1 'polypeptide(L)'
;MMNELVPKYPPFRSKNIFTDIKYFLINTPSIKTLVKFDSEEEHQQYCESILQRIGIGVEDYRMLNIHRIGIEVPSSFLFDELLAWNGDSTCWPNHLAKVNLQDNQLDKIQIFLFGRSKYLFGLKNGFLGLKLLHLFDLKAIRIQKVPAANDADNARYLLYECQGGYPIGVFSMYVRTSIPERGEKEMSQLFLMVGFNFYGKKSWSNIKPIRLI
;
A
#
# COMPACT_ATOMS: atom_id res chain seq x y z
N MET A 1 2.23 22.10 25.14
CA MET A 1 1.82 21.00 24.25
C MET A 1 1.07 21.62 23.10
N MET A 2 1.66 21.65 21.90
CA MET A 2 0.92 22.07 20.70
C MET A 2 -0.10 20.97 20.41
N ASN A 3 -1.38 21.30 20.53
CA ASN A 3 -2.43 20.52 19.88
C ASN A 3 -2.13 20.55 18.39
N GLU A 4 -1.49 19.52 17.87
CA GLU A 4 -1.39 19.33 16.43
C GLU A 4 -2.82 19.25 15.89
N LEU A 5 -3.21 20.30 15.16
CA LEU A 5 -4.51 20.40 14.55
C LEU A 5 -4.63 19.25 13.53
N VAL A 6 -5.26 18.15 13.94
CA VAL A 6 -5.71 17.12 13.01
C VAL A 6 -6.64 17.83 12.01
N PRO A 7 -6.33 17.82 10.71
CA PRO A 7 -7.18 18.46 9.72
C PRO A 7 -8.60 17.88 9.84
N LYS A 8 -9.58 18.73 10.18
CA LYS A 8 -10.99 18.35 10.36
C LYS A 8 -11.66 17.89 9.06
N TYR A 9 -11.01 18.04 7.92
CA TYR A 9 -11.58 17.79 6.61
C TYR A 9 -10.62 16.94 5.77
N PRO A 10 -11.15 16.02 4.94
CA PRO A 10 -10.33 15.28 3.98
C PRO A 10 -9.64 16.25 3.01
N PRO A 11 -8.50 15.86 2.42
CA PRO A 11 -7.86 16.67 1.39
C PRO A 11 -8.84 16.97 0.25
N PHE A 12 -8.69 18.14 -0.36
CA PHE A 12 -9.48 18.50 -1.54
C PHE A 12 -9.20 17.51 -2.66
N ARG A 13 -10.27 17.07 -3.35
CA ARG A 13 -10.13 16.27 -4.56
C ARG A 13 -9.27 17.03 -5.58
N SER A 14 -8.18 16.40 -5.99
CA SER A 14 -7.35 16.91 -7.07
C SER A 14 -8.14 17.11 -8.36
N LYS A 15 -7.72 18.07 -9.18
CA LYS A 15 -8.39 18.45 -10.43
C LYS A 15 -7.60 18.04 -11.68
N ASN A 16 -6.30 17.82 -11.53
CA ASN A 16 -5.37 17.47 -12.59
C ASN A 16 -4.03 16.96 -12.04
N ILE A 17 -3.12 16.59 -12.93
CA ILE A 17 -1.76 16.11 -12.62
C ILE A 17 -0.98 17.10 -11.73
N PHE A 18 -1.06 18.41 -11.98
CA PHE A 18 -0.32 19.40 -11.19
C PHE A 18 -0.83 19.49 -9.76
N THR A 19 -2.16 19.41 -9.57
CA THR A 19 -2.73 19.35 -8.21
C THR A 19 -2.38 18.06 -7.49
N ASP A 20 -2.28 16.92 -8.19
CA ASP A 20 -1.80 15.68 -7.59
C ASP A 20 -0.33 15.80 -7.14
N ILE A 21 0.55 16.32 -7.99
CA ILE A 21 1.96 16.55 -7.62
C ILE A 21 2.04 17.45 -6.39
N LYS A 22 1.30 18.57 -6.40
CA LYS A 22 1.27 19.50 -5.27
C LYS A 22 0.79 18.82 -3.99
N TYR A 23 -0.32 18.10 -4.04
CA TYR A 23 -0.95 17.55 -2.84
C TYR A 23 -0.27 16.29 -2.29
N PHE A 24 0.35 15.46 -3.14
CA PHE A 24 0.86 14.15 -2.73
C PHE A 24 2.38 13.99 -2.80
N LEU A 25 3.07 14.81 -3.62
CA LEU A 25 4.54 14.73 -3.74
C LEU A 25 5.25 15.90 -3.08
N ILE A 26 4.63 17.08 -3.08
CA ILE A 26 5.23 18.29 -2.49
C ILE A 26 4.73 18.50 -1.06
N ASN A 27 3.43 18.42 -0.84
CA ASN A 27 2.84 18.58 0.48
C ASN A 27 2.96 17.27 1.27
N THR A 28 3.90 17.22 2.21
CA THR A 28 4.01 16.10 3.15
C THR A 28 2.94 16.22 4.25
N PRO A 29 2.47 15.10 4.81
CA PRO A 29 1.56 15.14 5.95
C PRO A 29 2.25 15.83 7.14
N SER A 30 1.50 16.65 7.87
CA SER A 30 2.00 17.37 9.06
C SER A 30 2.42 16.40 10.17
N ILE A 31 1.65 15.32 10.32
CA ILE A 31 1.93 14.23 11.25
C ILE A 31 2.84 13.23 10.56
N LYS A 32 3.99 12.93 11.17
CA LYS A 32 4.92 11.92 10.66
C LYS A 32 4.30 10.55 10.78
N THR A 33 4.13 9.88 9.65
CA THR A 33 3.60 8.51 9.60
C THR A 33 4.69 7.47 9.41
N LEU A 34 5.83 7.84 8.82
CA LEU A 34 6.95 6.92 8.58
C LEU A 34 7.53 6.43 9.92
N VAL A 35 7.54 5.12 10.13
CA VAL A 35 8.24 4.47 11.23
C VAL A 35 9.73 4.55 10.94
N LYS A 36 10.47 5.15 11.87
CA LYS A 36 11.93 5.15 11.85
C LYS A 36 12.42 4.12 12.85
N PHE A 37 13.49 3.44 12.50
CA PHE A 37 14.17 2.52 13.39
C PHE A 37 15.39 3.24 13.96
N ASP A 38 15.50 3.27 15.28
CA ASP A 38 16.62 3.91 15.96
C ASP A 38 17.82 2.95 16.09
N SER A 39 17.61 1.63 15.88
CA SER A 39 18.66 0.61 15.85
C SER A 39 18.35 -0.56 14.90
N GLU A 40 19.38 -1.34 14.56
CA GLU A 40 19.23 -2.56 13.75
C GLU A 40 18.44 -3.65 14.51
N GLU A 41 18.56 -3.72 15.83
CA GLU A 41 17.79 -4.65 16.66
C GLU A 41 16.30 -4.32 16.62
N GLU A 42 15.93 -3.04 16.71
CA GLU A 42 14.53 -2.60 16.57
C GLU A 42 13.99 -2.95 15.19
N HIS A 43 14.79 -2.70 14.15
CA HIS A 43 14.45 -3.06 12.77
C HIS A 43 14.22 -4.57 12.62
N GLN A 44 15.10 -5.40 13.17
CA GLN A 44 15.00 -6.86 13.13
C GLN A 44 13.75 -7.36 13.88
N GLN A 45 13.44 -6.80 15.06
CA GLN A 45 12.22 -7.13 15.81
C GLN A 45 10.95 -6.80 15.01
N TYR A 46 10.97 -5.69 14.26
CA TYR A 46 9.87 -5.35 13.35
C TYR A 46 9.74 -6.34 12.20
N CYS A 47 10.85 -6.72 11.55
CA CYS A 47 10.87 -7.73 10.49
C CYS A 47 10.29 -9.07 10.98
N GLU A 48 10.71 -9.53 12.16
CA GLU A 48 10.18 -10.76 12.78
C GLU A 48 8.68 -10.64 13.09
N SER A 49 8.25 -9.51 13.62
CA SER A 49 6.83 -9.24 13.89
C SER A 49 5.98 -9.27 12.60
N ILE A 50 6.51 -8.73 11.50
CA ILE A 50 5.85 -8.75 10.19
C ILE A 50 5.76 -10.19 9.66
N LEU A 51 6.86 -10.94 9.74
CA LEU A 51 6.90 -12.34 9.33
C LEU A 51 5.88 -13.17 10.11
N GLN A 52 5.80 -12.99 11.43
CA GLN A 52 4.84 -13.73 12.28
C GLN A 52 3.37 -13.40 11.95
N ARG A 53 3.06 -12.13 11.63
CA ARG A 53 1.68 -11.67 11.44
C ARG A 53 1.16 -11.86 10.02
N ILE A 54 1.99 -11.58 9.03
CA ILE A 54 1.60 -11.52 7.61
C ILE A 54 2.21 -12.70 6.83
N GLY A 55 3.19 -13.41 7.41
CA GLY A 55 3.78 -14.61 6.80
C GLY A 55 4.80 -14.32 5.71
N ILE A 56 5.31 -13.09 5.61
CA ILE A 56 6.31 -12.70 4.61
C ILE A 56 7.61 -12.30 5.29
N GLY A 57 8.69 -12.94 4.86
CA GLY A 57 10.06 -12.49 5.12
C GLY A 57 10.34 -11.21 4.36
N VAL A 58 10.54 -10.13 5.11
CA VAL A 58 10.80 -8.78 4.59
C VAL A 58 12.26 -8.38 4.65
N GLU A 59 13.09 -9.16 5.35
CA GLU A 59 14.55 -9.06 5.44
C GLU A 59 15.24 -9.10 4.06
N ASP A 60 14.59 -9.72 3.08
CA ASP A 60 15.07 -9.81 1.70
C ASP A 60 14.86 -8.51 0.89
N TYR A 61 14.01 -7.59 1.36
CA TYR A 61 13.76 -6.32 0.67
C TYR A 61 14.81 -5.30 1.06
N ARG A 62 15.46 -4.71 0.05
CA ARG A 62 16.53 -3.72 0.24
C ARG A 62 16.03 -2.43 0.90
N MET A 63 14.74 -2.13 0.74
CA MET A 63 14.09 -0.98 1.36
C MET A 63 12.70 -1.41 1.81
N LEU A 64 12.44 -1.26 3.10
CA LEU A 64 11.16 -1.52 3.73
C LEU A 64 10.64 -0.19 4.29
N ASN A 65 9.58 0.34 3.68
CA ASN A 65 8.92 1.54 4.19
C ASN A 65 7.65 1.12 4.92
N ILE A 66 7.53 1.55 6.17
CA ILE A 66 6.36 1.31 7.00
C ILE A 66 5.81 2.66 7.44
N HIS A 67 4.56 2.91 7.13
CA HIS A 67 3.82 4.04 7.65
C HIS A 67 2.81 3.54 8.69
N ARG A 68 2.82 4.13 9.89
CA ARG A 68 1.84 3.88 10.96
C ARG A 68 0.93 5.10 11.10
N ILE A 69 -0.37 4.86 11.17
CA ILE A 69 -1.40 5.87 11.34
C ILE A 69 -2.37 5.39 12.42
N GLY A 70 -2.49 6.14 13.52
CA GLY A 70 -3.52 5.94 14.53
C GLY A 70 -4.86 6.51 14.06
N ILE A 71 -5.95 5.76 14.22
CA ILE A 71 -7.28 6.17 13.77
C ILE A 71 -8.31 5.85 14.86
N GLU A 72 -9.12 6.85 15.21
CA GLU A 72 -10.12 6.78 16.29
C GLU A 72 -11.43 6.14 15.82
N VAL A 73 -11.33 4.89 15.34
CA VAL A 73 -12.47 4.02 15.00
C VAL A 73 -12.09 2.57 15.29
N PRO A 74 -13.05 1.64 15.48
CA PRO A 74 -12.75 0.21 15.62
C PRO A 74 -12.07 -0.38 14.39
N SER A 75 -11.21 -1.37 14.61
CA SER A 75 -10.37 -1.98 13.55
C SER A 75 -11.19 -2.70 12.48
N SER A 76 -12.33 -3.27 12.86
CA SER A 76 -13.30 -3.85 11.92
C SER A 76 -13.87 -2.79 10.98
N PHE A 77 -14.37 -1.68 11.51
CA PHE A 77 -14.96 -0.60 10.73
C PHE A 77 -13.92 -0.01 9.75
N LEU A 78 -12.71 0.27 10.23
CA LEU A 78 -11.63 0.75 9.39
C LEU A 78 -11.30 -0.22 8.25
N PHE A 79 -11.29 -1.53 8.54
CA PHE A 79 -10.99 -2.52 7.52
C PHE A 79 -12.13 -2.68 6.51
N ASP A 80 -13.39 -2.55 6.94
CA ASP A 80 -14.54 -2.56 6.03
C ASP A 80 -14.48 -1.38 5.05
N GLU A 81 -14.07 -0.19 5.50
CA GLU A 81 -13.81 0.96 4.62
C GLU A 81 -12.69 0.68 3.60
N LEU A 82 -11.61 0.00 4.02
CA LEU A 82 -10.55 -0.43 3.09
C LEU A 82 -11.06 -1.45 2.06
N LEU A 83 -11.93 -2.37 2.47
CA LEU A 83 -12.55 -3.36 1.57
C LEU A 83 -13.55 -2.73 0.60
N ALA A 84 -14.19 -1.63 0.99
CA ALA A 84 -15.13 -0.88 0.15
C ALA A 84 -14.44 0.04 -0.86
N TRP A 85 -13.11 0.16 -0.82
CA TRP A 85 -12.38 1.05 -1.73
C TRP A 85 -12.54 0.61 -3.19
N ASN A 86 -13.05 1.51 -4.01
CA ASN A 86 -13.34 1.25 -5.43
C ASN A 86 -12.25 1.76 -6.39
N GLY A 87 -11.09 2.17 -5.86
CA GLY A 87 -10.01 2.79 -6.62
C GLY A 87 -10.09 4.32 -6.75
N ASP A 88 -11.18 4.94 -6.28
CA ASP A 88 -11.32 6.41 -6.25
C ASP A 88 -11.41 6.93 -4.82
N SER A 89 -10.55 7.90 -4.48
CA SER A 89 -10.54 8.55 -3.17
C SER A 89 -9.92 9.94 -3.29
N THR A 90 -10.34 10.86 -2.42
CA THR A 90 -9.68 12.17 -2.27
C THR A 90 -8.25 12.04 -1.75
N CYS A 91 -7.92 10.91 -1.11
CA CYS A 91 -6.60 10.60 -0.57
C CYS A 91 -5.75 9.78 -1.55
N TRP A 92 -6.11 9.72 -2.83
CA TRP A 92 -5.34 9.02 -3.86
C TRP A 92 -5.13 9.91 -5.11
N PRO A 93 -3.90 10.01 -5.66
CA PRO A 93 -3.58 10.89 -6.77
C PRO A 93 -4.01 10.31 -8.13
N ASN A 94 -5.32 10.28 -8.38
CA ASN A 94 -5.91 9.59 -9.54
C ASN A 94 -5.52 10.14 -10.92
N HIS A 95 -5.01 11.37 -11.02
CA HIS A 95 -4.49 11.93 -12.27
C HIS A 95 -3.02 11.57 -12.50
N LEU A 96 -2.25 11.22 -11.46
CA LEU A 96 -0.89 10.69 -11.58
C LEU A 96 -0.87 9.18 -11.70
N ALA A 97 -1.63 8.49 -10.85
CA ALA A 97 -1.65 7.04 -10.73
C ALA A 97 -3.10 6.58 -10.67
N LYS A 98 -3.69 6.22 -11.81
CA LYS A 98 -5.07 5.74 -11.85
C LYS A 98 -5.14 4.29 -11.42
N VAL A 99 -6.06 4.02 -10.50
CA VAL A 99 -6.39 2.66 -10.08
C VAL A 99 -7.41 2.05 -11.04
N ASN A 100 -7.20 0.79 -11.39
CA ASN A 100 -8.12 -0.01 -12.17
C ASN A 100 -8.31 -1.38 -11.50
N LEU A 101 -9.41 -1.52 -10.77
CA LEU A 101 -9.82 -2.79 -10.19
C LEU A 101 -10.24 -3.75 -11.30
N GLN A 102 -9.66 -4.95 -11.34
CA GLN A 102 -10.13 -6.00 -12.24
C GLN A 102 -11.39 -6.62 -11.65
N ASP A 103 -12.42 -6.79 -12.48
CA ASP A 103 -13.71 -7.36 -12.08
C ASP A 103 -14.39 -6.64 -10.89
N ASN A 104 -14.04 -5.36 -10.68
CA ASN A 104 -14.44 -4.55 -9.52
C ASN A 104 -14.09 -5.21 -8.16
N GLN A 105 -13.03 -6.03 -8.12
CA GLN A 105 -12.54 -6.66 -6.90
C GLN A 105 -11.16 -6.11 -6.51
N LEU A 106 -10.84 -6.21 -5.22
CA LEU A 106 -9.52 -5.85 -4.71
C LEU A 106 -8.47 -6.93 -4.99
N ASP A 107 -8.85 -8.14 -5.42
CA ASP A 107 -7.92 -9.25 -5.63
C ASP A 107 -6.84 -8.97 -6.69
N LYS A 108 -7.17 -8.14 -7.68
CA LYS A 108 -6.23 -7.74 -8.72
C LYS A 108 -6.45 -6.30 -9.12
N ILE A 109 -5.43 -5.47 -8.89
CA ILE A 109 -5.48 -4.04 -9.13
C ILE A 109 -4.36 -3.67 -10.08
N GLN A 110 -4.67 -2.87 -11.10
CA GLN A 110 -3.66 -2.31 -11.99
C GLN A 110 -3.52 -0.82 -11.74
N ILE A 111 -2.29 -0.34 -11.69
CA ILE A 111 -1.97 1.08 -11.54
C ILE A 111 -1.41 1.61 -12.85
N PHE A 112 -2.00 2.69 -13.36
CA PHE A 112 -1.59 3.35 -14.60
C PHE A 112 -1.13 4.78 -14.37
N LEU A 113 -0.10 5.22 -15.07
CA LEU A 113 0.39 6.59 -15.03
C LEU A 113 -0.54 7.58 -15.76
N PHE A 114 -0.50 8.83 -15.31
CA PHE A 114 -1.13 10.00 -15.92
C PHE A 114 -2.65 9.91 -16.07
N GLY A 115 -3.33 9.22 -15.15
CA GLY A 115 -4.79 9.26 -15.09
C GLY A 115 -5.49 8.52 -16.23
N ARG A 116 -4.72 7.83 -17.09
CA ARG A 116 -5.21 7.28 -18.36
C ARG A 116 -5.09 5.77 -18.34
N SER A 117 -6.22 5.09 -18.52
CA SER A 117 -6.25 3.65 -18.76
C SER A 117 -6.10 3.30 -20.25
N LYS A 118 -6.19 4.27 -21.17
CA LYS A 118 -6.14 4.07 -22.63
C LYS A 118 -5.57 5.27 -23.40
N TYR A 119 -4.61 4.97 -24.30
CA TYR A 119 -4.04 5.73 -25.43
C TYR A 119 -3.58 7.19 -25.20
N LEU A 120 -2.29 7.46 -25.39
CA LEU A 120 -1.81 8.78 -25.82
C LEU A 120 -2.03 8.89 -27.35
N PHE A 121 -2.80 9.89 -27.81
CA PHE A 121 -2.86 10.32 -29.21
C PHE A 121 -3.28 9.30 -30.29
N GLY A 122 -4.20 8.38 -30.01
CA GLY A 122 -4.84 7.57 -31.09
C GLY A 122 -3.90 6.65 -31.89
N LEU A 123 -2.63 6.53 -31.51
CA LEU A 123 -1.67 5.59 -32.09
C LEU A 123 -2.02 4.18 -31.61
N LYS A 124 -2.96 3.55 -32.30
CA LYS A 124 -3.41 2.18 -32.02
C LYS A 124 -2.36 1.11 -32.30
N ASN A 125 -1.21 1.42 -32.91
CA ASN A 125 -0.25 0.40 -33.34
C ASN A 125 1.18 0.79 -32.94
N GLY A 126 1.67 0.24 -31.82
CA GLY A 126 3.09 0.29 -31.46
C GLY A 126 3.40 -0.43 -30.14
N PHE A 127 4.40 -1.31 -30.16
CA PHE A 127 4.92 -2.07 -29.00
C PHE A 127 5.38 -1.18 -27.83
N LEU A 128 5.70 0.10 -28.10
CA LEU A 128 6.08 1.10 -27.10
C LEU A 128 4.89 1.87 -26.48
N GLY A 129 3.77 2.07 -27.18
CA GLY A 129 2.73 3.01 -26.76
C GLY A 129 1.82 2.51 -25.63
N LEU A 130 1.67 1.19 -25.49
CA LEU A 130 0.78 0.56 -24.50
C LEU A 130 1.48 0.20 -23.17
N LYS A 131 2.79 -0.10 -23.20
CA LYS A 131 3.56 -0.47 -21.99
C LYS A 131 3.99 0.72 -21.15
N LEU A 132 4.12 1.91 -21.75
CA LEU A 132 4.67 3.10 -21.06
C LEU A 132 3.73 3.71 -20.00
N LEU A 133 2.45 3.36 -20.00
CA LEU A 133 1.47 3.89 -19.04
C LEU A 133 1.15 2.92 -17.90
N HIS A 134 1.56 1.66 -17.98
CA HIS A 134 1.37 0.71 -16.88
C HIS A 134 2.50 0.88 -15.86
N LEU A 135 2.16 1.11 -14.59
CA LEU A 135 3.14 1.33 -13.53
C LEU A 135 3.48 0.01 -12.83
N PHE A 136 2.47 -0.64 -12.23
CA PHE A 136 2.56 -1.97 -11.66
C PHE A 136 1.16 -2.57 -11.45
N ASP A 137 1.13 -3.88 -11.27
CA ASP A 137 -0.01 -4.65 -10.81
C ASP A 137 0.18 -4.99 -9.33
N LEU A 138 -0.94 -5.00 -8.60
CA LEU A 138 -1.07 -5.61 -7.29
C LEU A 138 -1.93 -6.87 -7.46
N LYS A 139 -1.43 -8.00 -7.01
CA LYS A 139 -2.19 -9.24 -6.96
C LYS A 139 -2.25 -9.72 -5.52
N ALA A 140 -3.46 -9.93 -5.02
CA ALA A 140 -3.67 -10.34 -3.65
C ALA A 140 -3.05 -11.73 -3.45
N ILE A 141 -2.13 -11.82 -2.49
CA ILE A 141 -1.67 -13.08 -1.93
C ILE A 141 -2.69 -13.55 -0.88
N ARG A 142 -3.16 -12.62 -0.05
CA ARG A 142 -4.12 -12.90 1.01
C ARG A 142 -4.91 -11.66 1.40
N ILE A 143 -6.22 -11.85 1.61
CA ILE A 143 -7.12 -10.87 2.20
C ILE A 143 -7.68 -11.48 3.49
N GLN A 144 -7.13 -11.10 4.64
CA GLN A 144 -7.56 -11.58 5.96
C GLN A 144 -8.64 -10.65 6.51
N LYS A 145 -9.91 -10.99 6.26
CA LYS A 145 -11.07 -10.17 6.69
C LYS A 145 -11.43 -10.38 8.16
N VAL A 146 -11.28 -11.62 8.64
CA VAL A 146 -11.60 -12.02 10.00
C VAL A 146 -10.29 -12.31 10.72
N PRO A 147 -10.05 -11.80 11.93
CA PRO A 147 -8.85 -12.13 12.70
C PRO A 147 -8.70 -13.62 12.93
N ALA A 148 -7.47 -14.10 13.09
CA ALA A 148 -7.27 -15.48 13.48
C ALA A 148 -7.78 -15.72 14.92
N ALA A 149 -8.23 -16.93 15.22
CA ALA A 149 -8.82 -17.26 16.52
C ALA A 149 -7.89 -16.99 17.72
N ASN A 150 -6.58 -17.10 17.50
CA ASN A 150 -5.54 -16.88 18.52
C ASN A 150 -4.84 -15.52 18.37
N ASP A 151 -5.46 -14.59 17.65
CA ASP A 151 -4.87 -13.30 17.37
C ASP A 151 -5.17 -12.30 18.50
N ALA A 152 -4.15 -12.01 19.31
CA ALA A 152 -4.26 -11.10 20.44
C ALA A 152 -4.49 -9.63 20.00
N ASP A 153 -4.12 -9.26 18.77
CA ASP A 153 -4.21 -7.89 18.28
C ASP A 153 -5.34 -7.66 17.27
N ASN A 154 -6.22 -8.66 17.08
CA ASN A 154 -7.44 -8.56 16.27
C ASN A 154 -7.12 -8.03 14.86
N ALA A 155 -6.09 -8.61 14.23
CA ALA A 155 -5.55 -8.12 12.98
C ALA A 155 -6.36 -8.51 11.75
N ARG A 156 -6.35 -7.61 10.79
CA ARG A 156 -6.88 -7.77 9.44
C ARG A 156 -5.87 -7.21 8.46
N TYR A 157 -5.77 -7.78 7.28
CA TYR A 157 -4.83 -7.27 6.29
C TYR A 157 -5.19 -7.60 4.85
N LEU A 158 -4.74 -6.70 3.97
CA LEU A 158 -4.67 -6.88 2.54
C LEU A 158 -3.20 -7.01 2.18
N LEU A 159 -2.80 -8.17 1.65
CA LEU A 159 -1.43 -8.46 1.27
C LEU A 159 -1.34 -8.72 -0.23
N TYR A 160 -0.44 -8.01 -0.89
CA TYR A 160 -0.24 -8.06 -2.33
C TYR A 160 1.20 -8.39 -2.72
N GLU A 161 1.34 -9.23 -3.75
CA GLU A 161 2.54 -9.25 -4.58
C GLU A 161 2.42 -8.13 -5.62
N CYS A 162 3.51 -7.40 -5.82
CA CYS A 162 3.57 -6.33 -6.80
C CYS A 162 4.49 -6.74 -7.96
N GLN A 163 4.06 -6.47 -9.19
CA GLN A 163 4.83 -6.79 -10.39
C GLN A 163 4.65 -5.70 -11.45
N GLY A 164 5.65 -5.44 -12.29
CA GLY A 164 5.55 -4.48 -13.40
C GLY A 164 6.76 -3.58 -13.55
N GLY A 165 6.54 -2.35 -14.01
CA GLY A 165 7.59 -1.40 -14.37
C GLY A 165 8.28 -0.72 -13.18
N TYR A 166 7.74 -0.85 -11.97
CA TYR A 166 8.30 -0.26 -10.75
C TYR A 166 8.67 -1.37 -9.74
N PRO A 167 9.85 -1.32 -9.08
CA PRO A 167 10.40 -2.44 -8.33
C PRO A 167 9.79 -2.57 -6.92
N ILE A 168 8.47 -2.48 -6.82
CA ILE A 168 7.75 -2.87 -5.60
C ILE A 168 7.67 -4.39 -5.63
N GLY A 169 8.14 -5.05 -4.58
CA GLY A 169 8.02 -6.49 -4.42
C GLY A 169 6.72 -6.87 -3.71
N VAL A 170 6.42 -6.20 -2.59
CA VAL A 170 5.21 -6.44 -1.79
C VAL A 170 4.59 -5.14 -1.30
N PHE A 171 3.28 -5.17 -1.18
CA PHE A 171 2.50 -4.12 -0.55
C PHE A 171 1.53 -4.74 0.45
N SER A 172 1.41 -4.15 1.64
CA SER A 172 0.46 -4.60 2.65
C SER A 172 -0.23 -3.43 3.32
N MET A 173 -1.53 -3.58 3.52
CA MET A 173 -2.32 -2.75 4.44
C MET A 173 -2.73 -3.62 5.60
N TYR A 174 -2.20 -3.35 6.79
CA TYR A 174 -2.42 -4.13 8.00
C TYR A 174 -3.10 -3.26 9.05
N VAL A 175 -4.22 -3.72 9.59
CA VAL A 175 -5.02 -3.02 10.59
C VAL A 175 -5.11 -3.90 11.83
N ARG A 176 -4.88 -3.31 13.00
CA ARG A 176 -5.06 -3.97 14.29
C ARG A 176 -5.61 -3.01 15.33
N THR A 177 -6.10 -3.57 16.44
CA THR A 177 -6.40 -2.75 17.62
C THR A 177 -5.10 -2.19 18.21
N SER A 178 -5.19 -1.02 18.83
CA SER A 178 -4.05 -0.42 19.52
C SER A 178 -3.59 -1.26 20.70
N ILE A 179 -2.29 -1.17 20.98
CA ILE A 179 -1.58 -1.83 22.09
C ILE A 179 -1.14 -0.71 23.04
N PRO A 180 -1.86 -0.48 24.16
CA PRO A 180 -1.59 0.63 25.08
C PRO A 180 -0.16 0.65 25.63
N GLU A 181 0.45 -0.53 25.82
CA GLU A 181 1.82 -0.69 26.31
C GLU A 181 2.86 -0.07 25.36
N ARG A 182 2.49 0.16 24.09
CA ARG A 182 3.33 0.82 23.08
C ARG A 182 3.07 2.33 22.98
N GLY A 183 2.27 2.89 23.90
CA GLY A 183 1.92 4.32 23.92
C GLY A 183 0.93 4.72 22.83
N GLU A 184 0.22 3.76 22.24
CA GLU A 184 -0.78 3.98 21.19
C GLU A 184 -2.08 4.48 21.83
N LYS A 185 -2.61 5.60 21.32
CA LYS A 185 -3.72 6.32 21.98
C LYS A 185 -5.05 6.14 21.29
N GLU A 186 -5.01 5.96 19.97
CA GLU A 186 -6.20 5.83 19.14
C GLU A 186 -6.80 4.43 19.28
N MET A 187 -8.05 4.21 18.86
CA MET A 187 -8.67 2.88 18.92
C MET A 187 -7.97 1.82 18.03
N SER A 188 -7.53 2.22 16.83
CA SER A 188 -6.92 1.33 15.84
C SER A 188 -5.63 1.88 15.27
N GLN A 189 -4.78 0.97 14.80
CA GLN A 189 -3.55 1.29 14.09
C GLN A 189 -3.60 0.72 12.68
N LEU A 190 -3.41 1.59 11.68
CA LEU A 190 -3.21 1.23 10.27
C LEU A 190 -1.72 1.28 9.94
N PHE A 191 -1.23 0.21 9.33
CA PHE A 191 0.11 0.08 8.81
C PHE A 191 0.06 -0.06 7.29
N LEU A 192 0.72 0.84 6.57
CA LEU A 192 0.97 0.73 5.14
C LEU A 192 2.44 0.34 4.95
N MET A 193 2.67 -0.84 4.41
CA MET A 193 4.00 -1.41 4.24
C MET A 193 4.31 -1.61 2.77
N VAL A 194 5.48 -1.13 2.34
CA VAL A 194 6.00 -1.32 0.98
C VAL A 194 7.41 -1.88 1.05
N GLY A 195 7.60 -3.07 0.47
CA GLY A 195 8.91 -3.67 0.30
C GLY A 195 9.39 -3.51 -1.14
N PHE A 196 10.54 -2.86 -1.34
CA PHE A 196 11.12 -2.67 -2.67
C PHE A 196 12.21 -3.70 -2.99
N ASN A 197 12.20 -4.17 -4.24
CA ASN A 197 13.13 -5.16 -4.76
C ASN A 197 13.94 -4.61 -5.94
N PHE A 198 14.73 -3.56 -5.71
CA PHE A 198 15.51 -2.86 -6.75
C PHE A 198 16.59 -3.71 -7.45
N TYR A 199 17.16 -4.72 -6.76
CA TYR A 199 18.31 -5.50 -7.27
C TYR A 199 18.18 -7.02 -7.02
N GLY A 200 16.97 -7.53 -6.75
CA GLY A 200 16.64 -8.95 -6.82
C GLY A 200 17.57 -9.90 -6.05
N LYS A 201 17.55 -9.93 -4.72
CA LYS A 201 18.07 -11.11 -3.98
C LYS A 201 17.08 -12.27 -3.96
N LYS A 202 15.77 -12.01 -4.19
CA LYS A 202 14.77 -13.06 -4.45
C LYS A 202 14.93 -13.60 -5.87
N SER A 203 15.49 -14.80 -5.99
CA SER A 203 15.47 -15.59 -7.23
C SER A 203 14.03 -15.94 -7.61
N TRP A 204 13.70 -15.80 -8.89
CA TRP A 204 12.44 -16.21 -9.51
C TRP A 204 12.27 -17.74 -9.56
N SER A 205 12.70 -18.48 -8.54
CA SER A 205 12.84 -19.95 -8.60
C SER A 205 11.54 -20.74 -8.47
N ASN A 206 10.40 -20.11 -8.17
CA ASN A 206 9.11 -20.83 -8.07
C ASN A 206 7.98 -20.30 -8.98
N ILE A 207 8.25 -19.31 -9.84
CA ILE A 207 7.32 -18.97 -10.92
C ILE A 207 7.74 -19.80 -12.12
N LYS A 208 7.01 -20.89 -12.42
CA LYS A 208 7.12 -21.53 -13.74
C LYS A 208 6.79 -20.44 -14.76
N PRO A 209 7.72 -20.03 -15.65
CA PRO A 209 7.33 -19.22 -16.79
C PRO A 209 6.24 -20.00 -17.53
N ILE A 210 5.09 -19.35 -17.75
CA ILE A 210 4.07 -19.88 -18.66
C ILE A 210 4.80 -20.17 -19.96
N ARG A 211 4.97 -21.45 -20.29
CA ARG A 211 5.38 -21.86 -21.63
C ARG A 211 4.29 -21.35 -22.56
N LEU A 212 4.61 -20.31 -23.33
CA LEU A 212 3.90 -20.02 -24.56
C LEU A 212 4.09 -21.23 -25.47
N ILE A 213 3.02 -22.02 -25.64
CA ILE A 213 2.78 -22.82 -26.85
C ILE A 213 1.76 -22.02 -27.65
#